data_AF-A0A7W5K778-F1
#
_entry.id   AF-A0A7W5K778-F1
#
_cell.length_a   1.000
_cell.length_b   1.000
_cell.length_c   1.000
_cell.angle_alpha   90.00
_cell.angle_beta   90.00
_cell.angle_gamma   90.00
#
_symmetry.space_group_name_H-M   'P 1'
#
loop_
_entity.id
_entity.type
_entity.pdbx_description
1 polymer ?
#
loop_
_entity_poly.entity_id
_entity_poly.type
_entity_poly.pdbx_seq_one_letter_code
_entity_poly.pdbx_strand_id
1 'polypeptide(L)'
;MTHLRAPLTFADAMTRVAGLIGYAEASRIAGRAERTIYAWALPTNSTVPPIDQALEFDAAWRAAGGTGAPFHEAYSFQLDLAVERRDADARLLLAEVATTAKEAGEAIAAALALANNRASPLDAHRAFAEVTEAVDALAALQRRVASFLPEAIGAHAGRPGAAA
;
A
#
# COMPACT_ATOMS: atom_id res chain seq x y z
N MET A 1 -15.34 -10.13 -28.01
CA MET A 1 -15.03 -10.85 -26.76
C MET A 1 -14.81 -9.82 -25.66
N THR A 2 -15.82 -9.58 -24.83
CA THR A 2 -15.68 -8.78 -23.62
C THR A 2 -14.98 -9.66 -22.58
N HIS A 3 -13.71 -9.38 -22.29
CA HIS A 3 -13.04 -10.01 -21.17
C HIS A 3 -13.83 -9.70 -19.90
N LEU A 4 -14.30 -10.75 -19.21
CA LEU A 4 -14.84 -10.64 -17.87
C LEU A 4 -13.77 -9.98 -17.01
N ARG A 5 -14.03 -8.74 -16.55
CA ARG A 5 -13.11 -8.04 -15.64
C ARG A 5 -13.31 -8.64 -14.26
N ALA A 6 -12.26 -9.20 -13.66
CA ALA A 6 -12.28 -9.60 -12.25
C ALA A 6 -12.77 -8.42 -11.39
N PRO A 7 -13.59 -8.66 -10.34
CA PRO A 7 -13.92 -7.60 -9.41
C PRO A 7 -12.66 -7.09 -8.71
N LEU A 8 -12.50 -5.77 -8.69
CA LEU A 8 -11.30 -5.12 -8.14
C LEU A 8 -11.40 -4.93 -6.63
N THR A 9 -12.61 -5.05 -6.07
CA THR A 9 -12.90 -4.81 -4.65
C THR A 9 -13.95 -5.78 -4.14
N PHE A 10 -13.97 -6.01 -2.82
CA PHE A 10 -15.01 -6.81 -2.17
C PHE A 10 -16.41 -6.20 -2.35
N ALA A 11 -16.52 -4.88 -2.47
CA ALA A 11 -17.78 -4.20 -2.76
C ALA A 11 -18.29 -4.49 -4.18
N ASP A 12 -17.42 -4.51 -5.18
CA ASP A 12 -17.77 -4.92 -6.55
C ASP A 12 -18.14 -6.41 -6.58
N ALA A 13 -17.40 -7.26 -5.86
CA ALA A 13 -17.73 -8.69 -5.72
C ALA A 13 -19.14 -8.89 -5.13
N MET A 14 -19.47 -8.20 -4.04
CA MET A 14 -20.81 -8.27 -3.43
C MET A 14 -21.88 -7.72 -4.37
N THR A 15 -21.61 -6.61 -5.07
CA THR A 15 -22.53 -6.02 -6.07
C THR A 15 -22.89 -7.03 -7.15
N ARG A 16 -21.89 -7.74 -7.68
CA ARG A 16 -22.09 -8.79 -8.69
C ARG A 16 -22.91 -9.93 -8.11
N VAL A 17 -22.46 -10.51 -6.99
CA VAL A 17 -23.14 -11.64 -6.35
C VAL A 17 -24.61 -11.31 -6.10
N ALA A 18 -24.89 -10.20 -5.41
CA ALA A 18 -26.27 -9.77 -5.13
C ALA A 18 -27.07 -9.48 -6.41
N GLY A 19 -26.41 -9.01 -7.47
CA GLY A 19 -27.03 -8.80 -8.78
C GLY A 19 -27.48 -10.10 -9.47
N LEU A 20 -26.81 -11.22 -9.24
CA LEU A 20 -27.18 -12.52 -9.82
C LEU A 20 -28.11 -13.34 -8.93
N ILE A 21 -27.76 -13.52 -7.65
CA ILE A 21 -28.52 -14.40 -6.75
C ILE A 21 -29.66 -13.65 -6.02
N GLY A 22 -29.63 -12.31 -6.04
CA GLY A 22 -30.58 -11.46 -5.34
C GLY A 22 -30.18 -11.15 -3.88
N TYR A 23 -30.61 -9.99 -3.39
CA TYR A 23 -30.32 -9.54 -2.02
C TYR A 23 -30.97 -10.41 -0.93
N ALA A 24 -32.18 -10.92 -1.18
CA ALA A 24 -32.88 -11.80 -0.23
C ALA A 24 -32.12 -13.12 -0.03
N GLU A 25 -31.61 -13.71 -1.11
CA GLU A 25 -30.84 -14.95 -1.02
C GLU A 25 -29.47 -14.72 -0.40
N ALA A 26 -28.79 -13.62 -0.76
CA ALA A 26 -27.55 -13.23 -0.12
C ALA A 26 -27.72 -12.98 1.39
N SER A 27 -28.83 -12.38 1.80
CA SER A 27 -29.21 -12.18 3.21
C SER A 27 -29.41 -13.52 3.94
N ARG A 28 -30.07 -14.48 3.30
CA ARG A 28 -30.26 -15.84 3.82
C ARG A 28 -28.93 -16.58 4.02
N ILE A 29 -28.04 -16.53 3.02
CA ILE A 29 -26.71 -17.16 3.08
C ILE A 29 -25.88 -16.57 4.23
N ALA A 30 -25.84 -15.23 4.36
CA ALA A 30 -25.05 -14.58 5.40
C ALA A 30 -25.68 -14.67 6.81
N GLY A 31 -26.97 -15.02 6.93
CA GLY A 31 -27.70 -14.90 8.18
C GLY A 31 -27.76 -13.46 8.70
N ARG A 32 -27.76 -12.48 7.79
CA ARG A 32 -27.75 -11.03 8.08
C ARG A 32 -28.91 -10.35 7.38
N ALA A 33 -29.34 -9.19 7.90
CA ALA A 33 -30.38 -8.39 7.24
C ALA A 33 -29.90 -7.86 5.87
N GLU A 34 -30.81 -7.71 4.92
CA GLU A 34 -30.50 -7.18 3.57
C GLU A 34 -29.73 -5.85 3.61
N ARG A 35 -30.04 -4.97 4.57
CA ARG A 35 -29.30 -3.70 4.76
C ARG A 35 -27.79 -3.90 4.91
N THR A 36 -27.37 -5.01 5.52
CA THR A 36 -25.95 -5.36 5.70
C THR A 36 -25.35 -5.79 4.37
N ILE A 37 -26.10 -6.51 3.54
CA ILE A 37 -25.68 -6.90 2.19
C ILE A 37 -25.54 -5.66 1.29
N TYR A 38 -26.51 -4.74 1.33
CA TYR A 38 -26.40 -3.44 0.66
C TYR A 38 -25.17 -2.68 1.13
N ALA A 39 -24.92 -2.65 2.44
CA ALA A 39 -23.75 -1.98 2.98
C ALA A 39 -22.44 -2.61 2.45
N TRP A 40 -22.33 -3.94 2.37
CA TRP A 40 -21.15 -4.60 1.82
C TRP A 40 -20.93 -4.35 0.33
N ALA A 41 -21.99 -4.04 -0.43
CA ALA A 41 -21.89 -3.65 -1.84
C ALA A 41 -21.45 -2.18 -2.02
N LEU A 42 -21.44 -1.35 -0.97
CA LEU A 42 -21.02 0.05 -1.05
C LEU A 42 -19.49 0.18 -0.94
N PRO A 43 -18.81 0.83 -1.91
CA PRO A 43 -17.37 1.04 -1.86
C PRO A 43 -16.89 1.87 -0.67
N THR A 44 -17.77 2.68 -0.09
CA THR A 44 -17.48 3.57 1.05
C THR A 44 -17.66 2.91 2.41
N ASN A 45 -18.20 1.69 2.46
CA ASN A 45 -18.37 0.98 3.72
C ASN A 45 -17.04 0.36 4.17
N SER A 46 -16.76 0.44 5.48
CA SER A 46 -15.55 -0.12 6.09
C SER A 46 -15.66 -1.61 6.41
N THR A 47 -16.86 -2.18 6.28
CA THR A 47 -17.12 -3.59 6.60
C THR A 47 -17.33 -4.42 5.34
N VAL A 48 -16.87 -5.67 5.38
CA VAL A 48 -16.98 -6.68 4.33
C VAL A 48 -17.52 -7.97 4.93
N PRO A 49 -18.08 -8.90 4.13
CA PRO A 49 -18.43 -10.22 4.65
C PRO A 49 -17.18 -10.92 5.19
N PRO A 50 -17.31 -11.71 6.27
CA PRO A 50 -16.24 -12.59 6.70
C PRO A 50 -15.96 -13.67 5.63
N ILE A 51 -14.76 -14.25 5.68
CA ILE A 51 -14.20 -15.07 4.59
C ILE A 51 -15.00 -16.34 4.32
N ASP A 52 -15.61 -16.92 5.35
CA ASP A 52 -16.52 -18.06 5.26
C ASP A 52 -17.77 -17.70 4.45
N GLN A 53 -18.38 -16.55 4.73
CA GLN A 53 -19.54 -16.05 3.98
C GLN A 53 -19.18 -15.68 2.55
N ALA A 54 -18.00 -15.10 2.34
CA ALA A 54 -17.48 -14.81 1.01
C ALA A 54 -17.34 -16.08 0.15
N LEU A 55 -16.89 -17.19 0.75
CA LEU A 55 -16.81 -18.49 0.07
C LEU A 55 -18.21 -19.03 -0.29
N GLU A 56 -19.17 -18.96 0.64
CA GLU A 56 -20.56 -19.38 0.38
C GLU A 56 -21.22 -18.54 -0.73
N PHE A 57 -20.91 -17.24 -0.79
CA PHE A 57 -21.36 -16.37 -1.87
C PHE A 57 -20.80 -16.77 -3.23
N ASP A 58 -19.52 -17.11 -3.32
CA ASP A 58 -18.92 -17.59 -4.57
C ASP A 58 -19.49 -18.96 -4.98
N ALA A 59 -19.79 -19.84 -4.01
CA ALA A 59 -20.46 -21.11 -4.27
C ALA A 59 -21.88 -20.87 -4.81
N ALA A 60 -22.65 -19.98 -4.20
CA ALA A 60 -23.99 -19.61 -4.64
C ALA A 60 -23.98 -18.92 -6.02
N TRP A 61 -23.00 -18.06 -6.29
CA TRP A 61 -22.78 -17.44 -7.60
C TRP A 61 -22.61 -18.49 -8.69
N ARG A 62 -21.74 -19.47 -8.48
CA ARG A 62 -21.50 -20.56 -9.43
C ARG A 62 -22.74 -21.44 -9.59
N ALA A 63 -23.42 -21.76 -8.49
CA ALA A 63 -24.66 -22.55 -8.53
C ALA A 63 -25.77 -21.85 -9.33
N ALA A 64 -25.82 -20.51 -9.29
CA ALA A 64 -26.74 -19.69 -10.08
C ALA A 64 -26.30 -19.50 -11.55
N GLY A 65 -25.25 -20.18 -12.01
CA GLY A 65 -24.74 -20.09 -13.38
C GLY A 65 -23.74 -18.96 -13.61
N GLY A 66 -23.30 -18.28 -12.55
CA GLY A 66 -22.24 -17.29 -12.61
C GLY A 66 -20.90 -17.93 -12.97
N THR A 67 -20.14 -17.25 -13.84
CA THR A 67 -18.77 -17.68 -14.19
C THR A 67 -17.77 -17.06 -13.21
N GLY A 68 -16.75 -17.82 -12.82
CA GLY A 68 -15.69 -17.33 -11.92
C GLY A 68 -16.06 -17.44 -10.45
N ALA A 69 -15.39 -16.64 -9.61
CA ALA A 69 -15.64 -16.54 -8.17
C ALA A 69 -15.35 -15.11 -7.72
N PRO A 70 -16.36 -14.22 -7.68
CA PRO A 70 -16.15 -12.80 -7.46
C PRO A 70 -15.35 -12.46 -6.18
N PHE A 71 -15.62 -13.08 -5.05
CA PHE A 71 -14.88 -12.76 -3.81
C PHE A 71 -13.45 -13.29 -3.85
N HIS A 72 -13.25 -14.50 -4.36
CA HIS A 72 -11.91 -15.06 -4.56
C HIS A 72 -11.07 -14.18 -5.50
N GLU A 73 -11.63 -13.77 -6.64
CA GLU A 73 -10.95 -12.90 -7.60
C GLU A 73 -10.60 -11.53 -7.00
N ALA A 74 -11.51 -10.94 -6.23
CA ALA A 74 -11.26 -9.69 -5.52
C ALA A 74 -10.14 -9.86 -4.47
N TYR A 75 -10.15 -10.97 -3.73
CA TYR A 75 -9.10 -11.28 -2.76
C TYR A 75 -7.73 -11.42 -3.44
N SER A 76 -7.64 -12.22 -4.51
CA SER A 76 -6.40 -12.40 -5.28
C SER A 76 -5.87 -11.06 -5.79
N PHE A 77 -6.72 -10.24 -6.41
CA PHE A 77 -6.33 -8.94 -6.92
C PHE A 77 -5.82 -7.99 -5.82
N GLN A 78 -6.51 -7.94 -4.67
CA GLN A 78 -6.08 -7.08 -3.56
C GLN A 78 -4.79 -7.57 -2.90
N LEU A 79 -4.60 -8.89 -2.82
CA LEU A 79 -3.36 -9.48 -2.33
C LEU A 79 -2.19 -9.13 -3.25
N ASP A 80 -2.34 -9.32 -4.56
CA ASP A 80 -1.32 -8.99 -5.55
C ASP A 80 -0.93 -7.51 -5.45
N LEU A 81 -1.92 -6.61 -5.37
CA LEU A 81 -1.67 -5.17 -5.18
C LEU A 81 -0.92 -4.86 -3.87
N ALA A 82 -1.25 -5.55 -2.78
CA ALA A 82 -0.57 -5.37 -1.49
C ALA A 82 0.89 -5.86 -1.54
N VAL A 83 1.15 -6.96 -2.25
CA VAL A 83 2.50 -7.49 -2.49
C VAL A 83 3.30 -6.52 -3.38
N GLU A 84 2.73 -6.09 -4.50
CA GLU A 84 3.38 -5.15 -5.43
C GLU A 84 3.77 -3.83 -4.75
N ARG A 85 2.92 -3.30 -3.87
CA ARG A 85 3.22 -2.09 -3.08
C ARG A 85 4.42 -2.30 -2.17
N ARG A 86 4.46 -3.42 -1.43
CA ARG A 86 5.60 -3.75 -0.55
C ARG A 86 6.89 -3.90 -1.34
N ASP A 87 6.83 -4.55 -2.49
CA ASP A 87 8.00 -4.72 -3.36
C ASP A 87 8.46 -3.39 -3.98
N ALA A 88 7.53 -2.51 -4.33
CA ALA A 88 7.83 -1.16 -4.82
C ALA A 88 8.56 -0.33 -3.75
N ASP A 89 8.08 -0.37 -2.50
CA ASP A 89 8.71 0.31 -1.37
C ASP A 89 10.13 -0.25 -1.11
N ALA A 90 10.31 -1.57 -1.16
CA ALA A 90 11.61 -2.20 -1.01
C ALA A 90 12.60 -1.82 -2.12
N ARG A 91 12.16 -1.79 -3.39
CA ARG A 91 12.99 -1.35 -4.52
C ARG A 91 13.40 0.12 -4.41
N LEU A 92 12.47 0.98 -3.98
CA LEU A 92 12.76 2.40 -3.77
C LEU A 92 13.77 2.59 -2.62
N LEU A 93 13.61 1.85 -1.52
CA LEU A 93 14.59 1.86 -0.42
C LEU A 93 15.97 1.41 -0.91
N LEU A 94 16.05 0.34 -1.70
CA LEU A 94 17.31 -0.15 -2.25
C LEU A 94 17.99 0.90 -3.13
N ALA A 95 17.22 1.59 -3.98
CA ALA A 95 17.75 2.66 -4.83
C ALA A 95 18.30 3.84 -4.00
N GLU A 96 17.56 4.29 -2.98
CA GLU A 96 18.00 5.38 -2.09
C GLU A 96 19.25 5.02 -1.28
N VAL A 97 19.36 3.77 -0.81
CA VAL A 97 20.55 3.25 -0.12
C VAL A 97 21.76 3.23 -1.07
N ALA A 98 21.58 2.74 -2.30
CA ALA A 98 22.65 2.69 -3.29
C ALA A 98 23.17 4.10 -3.64
N THR A 99 22.27 5.06 -3.86
CA THR A 99 22.62 6.47 -4.09
C THR A 99 23.36 7.04 -2.89
N THR A 100 22.83 6.88 -1.67
CA THR A 100 23.46 7.42 -0.46
C THR A 100 24.85 6.83 -0.24
N ALA A 101 25.04 5.53 -0.49
CA ALA A 101 26.35 4.89 -0.38
C ALA A 101 27.36 5.46 -1.37
N LYS A 102 26.94 5.72 -2.62
CA LYS A 102 27.77 6.38 -3.63
C LYS A 102 28.14 7.79 -3.20
N GLU A 103 27.17 8.65 -2.94
CA GLU A 103 27.40 10.07 -2.63
C GLU A 103 28.22 10.24 -1.35
N ALA A 104 27.95 9.44 -0.30
CA ALA A 104 28.75 9.45 0.93
C ALA A 104 30.21 9.04 0.67
N GLY A 105 30.44 8.04 -0.19
CA GLY A 105 31.78 7.61 -0.58
C GLY A 105 32.54 8.71 -1.33
N GLU A 106 31.89 9.37 -2.28
CA GLU A 106 32.45 10.48 -3.07
C GLU A 106 32.76 11.69 -2.18
N ALA A 107 31.86 12.04 -1.26
CA ALA A 107 32.08 13.09 -0.26
C ALA A 107 33.28 12.79 0.65
N ILE A 108 33.39 11.57 1.18
CA ILE A 108 34.54 11.16 2.01
C ILE A 108 35.83 11.22 1.20
N ALA A 109 35.84 10.72 -0.03
CA ALA A 109 37.00 10.75 -0.90
C ALA A 109 37.45 12.19 -1.22
N ALA A 110 36.52 13.08 -1.54
CA ALA A 110 36.81 14.48 -1.82
C ALA A 110 37.30 15.23 -0.57
N ALA A 111 36.73 14.94 0.60
CA ALA A 111 37.21 15.50 1.87
C ALA A 111 38.62 15.02 2.23
N LEU A 112 38.93 13.74 2.01
CA LEU A 112 40.29 13.21 2.20
C LEU A 112 41.31 13.86 1.25
N ALA A 113 40.90 14.20 0.02
CA ALA A 113 41.77 14.90 -0.92
C ALA A 113 42.22 16.29 -0.41
N LEU A 114 41.42 16.95 0.44
CA LEU A 114 41.81 18.22 1.08
C LEU A 114 42.92 18.06 2.11
N ALA A 115 43.06 16.87 2.71
CA ALA A 115 44.15 16.59 3.65
C ALA A 115 45.51 16.45 2.95
N ASN A 116 45.54 16.45 1.61
CA ASN A 116 46.78 16.50 0.85
C ASN A 116 47.39 17.90 0.87
N ASN A 117 48.68 18.02 1.17
CA ASN A 117 49.45 19.28 1.22
C ASN A 117 49.50 20.07 -0.12
N ARG A 118 48.85 19.58 -1.17
CA ARG A 118 48.74 20.21 -2.49
C ARG A 118 47.30 20.49 -2.92
N ALA A 119 46.33 20.44 -2.00
CA ALA A 119 44.94 20.74 -2.29
C ALA A 119 44.80 22.15 -2.88
N SER A 120 44.13 22.25 -4.01
CA SER A 120 43.83 23.50 -4.70
C SER A 120 42.49 24.09 -4.23
N PRO A 121 42.21 25.37 -4.49
CA PRO A 121 40.89 25.94 -4.26
C PRO A 121 39.76 25.19 -5.00
N LEU A 122 40.06 24.61 -6.16
CA LEU A 122 39.11 23.78 -6.90
C LEU A 122 38.75 22.49 -6.14
N ASP A 123 39.73 21.87 -5.47
CA ASP A 123 39.48 20.69 -4.64
C ASP A 123 38.57 21.02 -3.46
N ALA A 124 38.73 22.20 -2.85
CA ALA A 124 37.86 22.68 -1.78
C ALA A 124 36.40 22.89 -2.25
N HIS A 125 36.21 23.50 -3.42
CA HIS A 125 34.88 23.66 -4.01
C HIS A 125 34.23 22.32 -4.37
N ARG A 126 35.01 21.40 -4.92
CA ARG A 126 34.54 20.05 -5.23
C ARG A 126 34.11 19.32 -3.95
N ALA A 127 34.96 19.28 -2.94
CA ALA A 127 34.63 18.63 -1.67
C ALA A 127 33.38 19.21 -1.03
N PHE A 128 33.18 20.53 -1.10
CA PHE A 128 31.95 21.17 -0.63
C PHE A 128 30.71 20.71 -1.41
N ALA A 129 30.80 20.62 -2.74
CA ALA A 129 29.70 20.13 -3.56
C ALA A 129 29.35 18.66 -3.24
N GLU A 130 30.35 17.78 -3.21
CA GLU A 130 30.17 16.34 -2.95
C GLU A 130 29.59 16.09 -1.54
N VAL A 131 30.04 16.84 -0.53
CA VAL A 131 29.45 16.78 0.83
C VAL A 131 27.99 17.25 0.83
N THR A 132 27.65 18.27 0.04
CA THR A 132 26.27 18.75 -0.07
C THR A 132 25.38 17.69 -0.72
N GLU A 133 25.84 17.07 -1.80
CA GLU A 133 25.14 15.97 -2.47
C GLU A 133 24.93 14.76 -1.53
N ALA A 134 25.94 14.42 -0.72
CA ALA A 134 25.82 13.38 0.29
C ALA A 134 24.79 13.71 1.39
N VAL A 135 24.70 14.97 1.83
CA VAL A 135 23.70 15.42 2.81
C VAL A 135 22.29 15.31 2.22
N ASP A 136 22.10 15.72 0.98
CA ASP A 136 20.80 15.64 0.30
C ASP A 136 20.36 14.19 0.10
N ALA A 137 21.29 13.31 -0.30
CA ALA A 137 21.04 11.87 -0.42
C ALA A 137 20.68 11.25 0.94
N LEU A 138 21.42 11.58 2.00
CA LEU A 138 21.14 11.08 3.35
C LEU A 138 19.77 11.55 3.87
N ALA A 139 19.38 12.80 3.57
CA ALA A 139 18.07 13.32 3.91
C ALA A 139 16.93 12.61 3.15
N ALA A 140 17.15 12.24 1.88
CA ALA A 140 16.21 11.43 1.10
C ALA A 140 16.05 10.03 1.69
N LEU A 141 17.17 9.38 2.02
CA LEU A 141 17.17 8.08 2.69
C LEU A 141 16.47 8.14 4.05
N GLN A 142 16.69 9.19 4.85
CA GLN A 142 16.02 9.38 6.13
C GLN A 142 14.49 9.45 5.97
N ARG A 143 13.98 10.23 5.00
CA ARG A 143 12.54 10.30 4.71
C ARG A 143 11.99 8.94 4.28
N ARG A 144 12.75 8.19 3.48
CA ARG A 144 12.36 6.84 3.04
C ARG A 144 12.32 5.86 4.21
N VAL A 145 13.33 5.83 5.06
CA VAL A 145 13.34 4.97 6.26
C VAL A 145 12.17 5.32 7.18
N ALA A 146 11.86 6.60 7.34
CA ALA A 146 10.71 7.05 8.14
C ALA A 146 9.37 6.51 7.61
N SER A 147 9.21 6.28 6.30
CA SER A 147 7.97 5.71 5.75
C SER A 147 7.74 4.24 6.13
N PHE A 148 8.76 3.54 6.67
CA PHE A 148 8.64 2.16 7.19
C PHE A 148 8.38 2.11 8.69
N LEU A 149 8.46 3.23 9.40
CA LEU A 149 8.11 3.27 10.82
C LEU A 149 6.58 3.15 10.95
N PRO A 150 6.05 2.27 11.82
CA PRO A 150 4.61 2.19 12.05
C PRO A 150 4.05 3.54 12.50
N GLU A 151 2.86 3.93 12.02
CA GLU A 151 2.10 5.11 12.47
C GLU A 151 1.60 5.03 13.94
N ALA A 152 2.25 4.26 14.81
CA ALA A 152 1.87 4.11 16.20
C ALA A 152 2.35 5.33 17.01
N ILE A 153 1.58 6.43 16.94
CA ILE A 153 1.20 7.41 17.97
C ILE A 153 0.63 8.62 17.18
N GLY A 154 -0.66 8.63 16.86
CA GLY A 154 -1.21 9.79 16.12
C GLY A 154 -2.71 9.84 15.84
N ALA A 155 -3.47 8.74 15.96
CA ALA A 155 -4.91 8.81 15.68
C ALA A 155 -5.79 9.18 16.90
N HIS A 156 -5.40 8.89 18.15
CA HIS A 156 -6.31 9.03 19.33
C HIS A 156 -5.74 9.72 20.58
N ALA A 157 -4.63 10.45 20.51
CA ALA A 157 -4.09 11.19 21.66
C ALA A 157 -4.15 12.71 21.42
N GLY A 158 -5.33 13.32 21.55
CA GLY A 158 -5.48 14.76 21.32
C GLY A 158 -6.90 15.31 21.30
N ARG A 159 -7.76 14.94 22.25
CA ARG A 159 -8.89 15.81 22.64
C ARG A 159 -8.79 16.11 24.13
N PRO A 160 -8.15 17.21 24.54
CA PRO A 160 -8.35 17.77 25.86
C PRO A 160 -9.62 18.63 25.83
N GLY A 161 -10.60 18.29 26.66
CA GLY A 161 -11.68 19.20 27.08
C GLY A 161 -13.05 18.98 26.44
N ALA A 162 -13.87 18.15 27.08
CA ALA A 162 -15.30 18.40 27.22
C ALA A 162 -15.79 17.67 28.49
N ALA A 163 -15.57 18.32 29.63
CA ALA A 163 -16.26 18.01 30.88
C ALA A 163 -17.05 19.28 31.27
N ALA A 164 -18.37 19.16 31.21
CA ALA A 164 -19.43 19.87 31.94
C ALA A 164 -20.70 19.83 31.08
#